data_AF-A0AAN7YPE7-F1
#
_entry.id   AF-A0AAN7YPE7-F1
#
_cell.length_a   1.000
_cell.length_b   1.000
_cell.length_c   1.000
_cell.angle_alpha   90.00
_cell.angle_beta   90.00
_cell.angle_gamma   90.00
#
_symmetry.space_group_name_H-M   'P 1'
#
loop_
_entity.id
_entity.type
_entity.pdbx_description
1 polymer ?
#
loop_
_entity_poly.entity_id
_entity_poly.type
_entity_poly.pdbx_seq_one_letter_code
_entity_poly.pdbx_strand_id
1 'polypeptide(L)' 'MVRALASLEYIKLLKDYKLSAAKDPEIFCDKNSYYSKMKKIKKRIAIKYCILRKSLPNNVMVDFFI' A
#
# COMPACT_ATOMS: atom_id res chain seq x y z
N MET A 1 -14.75 -12.26 6.61
CA MET A 1 -14.27 -11.40 7.71
C MET A 1 -12.78 -11.05 7.58
N VAL A 2 -11.85 -12.02 7.54
CA VAL A 2 -10.38 -11.78 7.47
C VAL A 2 -9.93 -10.98 6.25
N ARG A 3 -10.52 -11.20 5.07
CA ARG A 3 -10.16 -10.47 3.83
C ARG A 3 -10.46 -8.97 3.90
N ALA A 4 -11.54 -8.57 4.57
CA ALA A 4 -11.91 -7.17 4.72
C ALA A 4 -10.92 -6.44 5.64
N LEU A 5 -10.54 -7.07 6.75
CA LEU A 5 -9.56 -6.54 7.69
C LEU A 5 -8.18 -6.38 7.03
N ALA A 6 -7.74 -7.39 6.27
CA ALA A 6 -6.48 -7.35 5.52
C ALA A 6 -6.47 -6.21 4.48
N SER A 7 -7.59 -5.99 3.81
CA SER A 7 -7.73 -4.91 2.83
C SER A 7 -7.69 -3.53 3.49
N LEU A 8 -8.35 -3.35 4.63
CA LEU A 8 -8.32 -2.10 5.40
C LEU A 8 -6.91 -1.79 5.93
N GLU A 9 -6.21 -2.77 6.48
CA GLU A 9 -4.83 -2.59 6.96
C GLU A 9 -3.87 -2.25 5.80
N TYR A 10 -4.04 -2.91 4.66
CA TYR A 10 -3.28 -2.59 3.45
C TYR A 10 -3.50 -1.14 2.99
N ILE A 11 -4.75 -0.68 2.94
CA ILE A 11 -5.09 0.70 2.56
C ILE A 11 -4.51 1.70 3.56
N LYS A 12 -4.62 1.43 4.87
CA LYS A 12 -4.09 2.30 5.92
C LYS A 12 -2.58 2.49 5.78
N LEU A 13 -1.82 1.39 5.65
CA LEU A 13 -0.36 1.45 5.51
C LEU A 13 0.09 2.20 4.26
N LEU A 14 -0.66 2.09 3.15
CA LEU A 14 -0.37 2.86 1.94
C LEU A 14 -0.66 4.34 2.08
N LYS A 15 -1.75 4.72 2.77
CA LYS A 15 -2.05 6.12 3.08
C LYS A 15 -0.98 6.72 4.00
N ASP A 16 -0.60 6.01 5.05
CA ASP A 16 0.46 6.45 5.98
C ASP A 16 1.78 6.65 5.22
N TYR A 17 2.13 5.72 4.32
CA TYR A 17 3.32 5.87 3.49
C TYR A 17 3.24 7.08 2.54
N LYS A 18 2.07 7.35 1.92
CA LYS A 18 1.87 8.55 1.09
C LYS A 18 2.02 9.83 1.92
N LEU A 19 1.45 9.87 3.13
CA LEU A 19 1.56 11.02 4.03
C LEU A 19 3.00 11.24 4.50
N SER A 20 3.74 10.18 4.83
CA SER A 20 5.17 10.29 5.14
C SER A 20 5.97 10.76 3.92
N ALA A 21 5.70 10.20 2.74
CA ALA A 21 6.39 10.61 1.51
C ALA A 21 6.05 12.05 1.09
N ALA A 22 4.86 12.56 1.40
CA ALA A 22 4.51 13.96 1.16
C ALA A 22 5.26 14.93 2.08
N LYS A 23 5.78 14.45 3.23
CA LYS A 23 6.64 15.24 4.13
C LYS A 23 8.10 15.23 3.69
N ASP A 24 8.52 14.23 2.92
CA ASP A 24 9.87 14.04 2.41
C ASP A 24 9.91 14.15 0.88
N PRO A 25 10.17 15.35 0.30
CA PRO A 25 10.07 15.59 -1.14
C PRO A 25 11.00 14.70 -1.99
N GLU A 26 12.11 14.20 -1.43
CA GLU A 26 13.01 13.25 -2.12
C GLU A 26 12.36 11.89 -2.40
N ILE A 27 11.43 11.45 -1.54
CA ILE A 27 10.73 10.16 -1.67
C ILE A 27 9.57 10.27 -2.66
N PHE A 28 8.97 11.45 -2.78
CA PHE A 28 7.80 11.70 -3.63
C PHE A 28 8.11 11.67 -5.13
N CYS A 29 9.34 12.05 -5.53
CA CYS A 29 9.71 12.18 -6.94
C CYS A 29 9.82 10.85 -7.71
N ASP A 30 9.95 9.70 -7.04
CA ASP A 30 10.12 8.41 -7.75
C ASP A 30 8.90 7.49 -7.63
N LYS A 31 8.10 7.45 -8.71
CA LYS A 31 6.99 6.50 -8.89
C LYS A 31 7.44 5.05 -8.66
N ASN A 32 8.66 4.68 -9.05
CA ASN A 32 9.16 3.31 -8.93
C ASN A 32 9.37 2.92 -7.46
N SER A 33 9.86 3.85 -6.64
CA SER A 33 10.01 3.66 -5.19
C SER A 33 8.66 3.37 -4.53
N TYR A 34 7.62 4.12 -4.91
CA TYR A 34 6.25 3.91 -4.41
C TYR A 34 5.71 2.52 -4.77
N TYR A 35 5.80 2.12 -6.04
CA TYR A 35 5.35 0.79 -6.48
C TYR A 35 6.12 -0.35 -5.80
N SER A 36 7.42 -0.17 -5.58
CA SER A 36 8.27 -1.13 -4.85
C SER A 36 7.79 -1.29 -3.41
N LYS A 37 7.49 -0.18 -2.71
CA LYS A 37 6.95 -0.20 -1.35
C LYS A 37 5.57 -0.86 -1.31
N MET A 38 4.69 -0.53 -2.26
CA MET A 38 3.36 -1.12 -2.38
C MET A 38 3.43 -2.65 -2.51
N LYS A 39 4.30 -3.18 -3.38
CA LYS A 39 4.52 -4.62 -3.54
C LYS A 39 4.99 -5.28 -2.24
N LYS A 40 5.88 -4.62 -1.49
CA LYS A 40 6.36 -5.10 -0.18
C LYS A 40 5.25 -5.15 0.87
N ILE A 41 4.45 -4.08 0.99
CA ILE A 41 3.32 -4.03 1.93
C ILE A 41 2.28 -5.10 1.58
N LYS A 42 1.94 -5.24 0.30
CA LYS A 42 0.99 -6.25 -0.19
C LYS A 42 1.45 -7.67 0.11
N LYS A 43 2.75 -7.96 -0.05
CA LYS A 43 3.35 -9.26 0.36
C LYS A 43 3.22 -9.48 1.87
N ARG A 44 3.55 -8.48 2.68
CA ARG A 44 3.53 -8.58 4.15
C ARG A 44 2.13 -8.84 4.69
N ILE A 45 1.12 -8.11 4.22
CA ILE A 45 -0.28 -8.30 4.63
C ILE A 45 -0.80 -9.67 4.20
N ALA A 46 -0.50 -10.09 2.98
CA ALA A 46 -0.89 -11.41 2.49
C ALA A 46 -0.36 -12.55 3.38
N ILE A 47 0.91 -12.46 3.80
CA ILE A 47 1.52 -13.42 4.72
C ILE A 47 0.86 -13.34 6.11
N LYS A 48 0.71 -12.13 6.67
CA LYS A 48 0.14 -11.90 8.01
C LYS A 48 -1.27 -12.49 8.15
N TYR A 49 -2.09 -12.35 7.12
CA TYR A 49 -3.47 -12.80 7.11
C TYR A 49 -3.69 -14.17 6.46
N CYS A 50 -2.62 -14.84 6.03
CA CYS A 50 -2.68 -16.11 5.30
C CYS A 50 -3.67 -16.06 4.11
N ILE A 51 -3.57 -15.00 3.29
CA ILE A 51 -4.39 -14.82 2.10
C ILE A 51 -3.53 -14.67 0.85
N LEU A 52 -4.11 -15.01 -0.31
CA LEU A 52 -3.45 -14.80 -1.59
C LEU A 52 -3.31 -13.29 -1.87
N ARG A 53 -2.17 -12.86 -2.43
CA ARG A 53 -1.95 -11.45 -2.78
C ARG A 53 -2.99 -10.90 -3.75
N LYS A 54 -3.52 -11.74 -4.65
CA LYS A 54 -4.60 -11.37 -5.59
C LYS A 54 -5.91 -11.01 -4.90
N SER A 55 -6.09 -11.44 -3.64
CA SER A 55 -7.26 -11.11 -2.83
C SER A 55 -7.19 -9.70 -2.23
N LEU A 56 -6.02 -9.06 -2.26
CA LEU A 56 -5.83 -7.68 -1.84
C LEU A 56 -6.00 -6.73 -3.04
N PRO A 57 -6.53 -5.52 -2.84
CA PRO A 57 -6.76 -4.54 -3.91
C PRO A 57 -5.54 -4.35 -4.82
N ASN A 58 -5.73 -4.43 -6.15
CA ASN A 58 -4.65 -4.25 -7.13
C ASN A 58 -4.27 -2.79 -7.28
N ASN A 59 -5.28 -1.94 -7.40
CA ASN A 59 -5.18 -0.50 -7.30
C ASN A 59 -6.03 -0.10 -6.11
N VAL A 60 -5.40 0.22 -4.98
CA VAL A 60 -6.02 1.28 -4.19
C VAL A 60 -5.95 2.47 -5.15
N MET A 61 -7.09 3.00 -5.61
CA MET A 61 -7.10 4.31 -6.24
C MET A 61 -6.63 5.27 -5.16
N VAL A 62 -5.30 5.38 -5.06
CA VAL A 62 -4.65 6.40 -4.28
C VAL A 62 -4.75 7.57 -5.21
N ASP A 63 -5.80 8.37 -5.04
CA ASP A 63 -6.12 9.52 -5.88
C ASP A 63 -4.82 10.16 -6.35
N PHE A 64 -4.68 10.14 -7.68
CA PHE A 64 -3.58 10.71 -8.40
C PHE A 64 -3.36 12.12 -7.87
N PHE A 65 -2.13 12.39 -7.42
CA PHE A 65 -1.48 13.71 -7.34
C PHE A 65 -2.36 14.89 -6.87
N ILE A 66 -2.11 15.36 -5.65
CA ILE A 66 -2.08 16.81 -5.39
C ILE A 66 -0.64 17.23 -5.63
#